data_AF-A0A9W6DEI9-F1
#
_entry.id   AF-A0A9W6DEI9-F1
#
_cell.length_a   1.000
_cell.length_b   1.000
_cell.length_c   1.000
_cell.angle_alpha   90.00
_cell.angle_beta   90.00
_cell.angle_gamma   90.00
#
_symmetry.space_group_name_H-M   'P 1'
#
loop_
_entity.id
_entity.type
_entity.pdbx_description
1 polymer ?
#
loop_
_entity_poly.entity_id
_entity_poly.type
_entity_poly.pdbx_seq_one_letter_code
_entity_poly.pdbx_strand_id
1 'polypeptide(L)' 'MSKKFAPIFITVLICLFGILQLTGISYLIIISDNILFRVFGVIFVIVIIWVIIALIVNLVRRLKEIKEEKEDDLSKY' A
#
# COMPACT_ATOMS: atom_id res chain seq x y z
N MET A 1 14.74 -10.59 -14.67
CA MET A 1 13.83 -10.58 -13.51
C MET A 1 12.67 -11.50 -13.80
N SER A 2 12.32 -12.41 -12.88
CA SER A 2 11.10 -13.21 -13.07
C SER A 2 9.91 -12.25 -13.17
N LYS A 3 8.98 -12.50 -14.11
CA LYS A 3 7.78 -11.67 -14.31
C LYS A 3 6.93 -11.49 -13.02
N LYS A 4 7.21 -12.30 -11.99
CA LYS A 4 6.64 -12.28 -10.64
C LYS A 4 7.16 -11.14 -9.75
N PHE A 5 8.32 -10.56 -10.05
CA PHE A 5 8.93 -9.48 -9.25
C PHE A 5 8.38 -8.08 -9.60
N ALA A 6 8.08 -7.83 -10.87
CA ALA A 6 7.55 -6.54 -11.34
C ALA A 6 6.33 -6.05 -10.55
N PRO A 7 5.31 -6.89 -10.27
CA PRO A 7 4.14 -6.40 -9.56
C PRO A 7 4.35 -6.23 -8.05
N ILE A 8 5.30 -6.94 -7.42
CA ILE A 8 5.75 -6.65 -6.04
C ILE A 8 6.36 -5.25 -6.00
N PHE A 9 7.26 -4.96 -6.94
CA PHE A 9 7.90 -3.65 -7.06
C PHE A 9 6.88 -2.53 -7.27
N ILE A 10 5.90 -2.74 -8.16
CA ILE A 10 4.82 -1.78 -8.41
C ILE A 10 3.98 -1.54 -7.14
N THR A 11 3.60 -2.61 -6.41
CA THR A 11 2.83 -2.44 -5.16
C THR A 11 3.59 -1.67 -4.10
N VAL A 12 4.90 -1.90 -3.95
CA VAL A 12 5.75 -1.14 -3.02
C VAL A 12 5.80 0.34 -3.42
N LEU A 13 5.96 0.63 -4.71
CA LEU A 13 6.01 1.99 -5.23
C LEU A 13 4.68 2.74 -5.02
N ILE A 14 3.55 2.06 -5.23
CA ILE A 14 2.21 2.62 -4.96
C ILE A 14 2.00 2.87 -3.46
N CYS A 15 2.42 1.95 -2.58
CA CYS A 15 2.39 2.18 -1.13
C CYS A 15 3.21 3.41 -0.73
N LEU A 16 4.40 3.57 -1.30
CA LEU A 16 5.28 4.70 -1.01
C LEU A 16 4.67 6.03 -1.47
N PHE A 17 4.05 6.05 -2.66
CA PHE A 17 3.28 7.19 -3.13
C PHE A 17 2.06 7.48 -2.24
N GLY A 18 1.36 6.44 -1.79
CA GLY A 18 0.23 6.57 -0.86
C GLY A 18 0.62 7.18 0.48
N ILE A 19 1.78 6.82 1.04
CA ILE A 19 2.32 7.43 2.26
C ILE A 19 2.64 8.92 2.03
N LEU A 20 3.23 9.26 0.87
CA LEU A 20 3.57 10.65 0.53
C LEU A 20 2.32 11.52 0.33
N GLN A 21 1.27 10.96 -0.27
CA GLN A 21 -0.05 11.58 -0.34
C GLN A 21 -0.65 11.77 1.06
N LEU A 22 -0.55 10.76 1.93
CA LEU A 22 -1.06 10.82 3.29
C LEU A 22 -0.43 11.98 4.07
N THR A 23 0.89 12.14 4.01
CA THR A 23 1.61 13.22 4.71
C THR A 23 1.25 14.60 4.14
N GLY A 24 1.20 14.73 2.82
CA GLY A 24 0.82 15.98 2.16
C GLY A 24 -0.60 16.43 2.50
N ILE A 25 -1.57 15.52 2.43
CA ILE A 25 -2.98 15.82 2.75
C ILE A 25 -3.15 16.11 4.23
N SER A 26 -2.49 15.35 5.10
CA SER A 26 -2.53 15.60 6.55
C SER A 26 -2.01 17.01 6.89
N TYR A 27 -0.94 17.46 6.22
CA TYR A 27 -0.44 18.82 6.37
C TYR A 27 -1.46 19.88 5.92
N LEU A 28 -2.06 19.69 4.74
CA LEU A 28 -3.09 20.60 4.21
C LEU A 28 -4.32 20.70 5.12
N ILE A 29 -4.73 19.59 5.76
CA ILE A 29 -5.83 19.58 6.72
C ILE A 29 -5.50 20.43 7.96
N ILE A 30 -4.28 20.33 8.48
CA ILE A 30 -3.84 21.05 9.69
C ILE A 30 -3.85 22.57 9.44
N ILE A 31 -3.33 23.02 8.30
CA ILE A 31 -3.21 24.45 7.99
C ILE A 31 -4.50 25.09 7.48
N SER A 32 -5.48 24.29 7.05
CA SER A 32 -6.76 24.80 6.54
C SER A 32 -7.63 25.32 7.69
N ASP A 33 -8.14 26.55 7.60
CA ASP A 33 -9.13 27.09 8.55
C ASP A 33 -10.57 26.66 8.26
N ASN A 34 -10.82 26.02 7.11
CA ASN A 34 -12.15 25.58 6.74
C ASN A 34 -12.53 24.25 7.45
N ILE A 35 -13.55 24.30 8.31
CA ILE A 35 -14.03 23.15 9.09
C ILE A 35 -14.54 22.00 8.20
N LEU A 36 -15.22 22.32 7.09
CA LEU A 36 -15.72 21.30 6.15
C LEU A 36 -14.55 20.57 5.50
N PHE A 37 -13.54 21.31 5.07
CA PHE A 37 -12.32 20.74 4.49
C PHE A 37 -11.61 19.81 5.49
N ARG A 38 -11.55 20.17 6.79
CA ARG A 38 -10.97 19.30 7.82
C ARG A 38 -11.75 18.00 7.98
N VAL A 39 -13.08 18.07 8.08
CA VAL A 39 -13.93 16.88 8.27
C VAL A 39 -13.82 15.93 7.06
N PHE A 40 -13.97 16.46 5.84
CA PHE A 40 -13.84 15.64 4.63
C PHE A 40 -12.41 15.13 4.44
N GLY A 41 -11.40 15.94 4.77
CA GLY A 41 -10.00 15.55 4.70
C GLY A 41 -9.68 14.38 5.64
N VAL A 42 -10.19 14.38 6.87
CA VAL A 42 -9.99 13.27 7.81
C VAL A 42 -10.62 11.98 7.28
N ILE A 43 -11.84 12.04 6.74
CA ILE A 43 -12.49 10.88 6.11
C ILE A 43 -11.62 10.36 4.95
N PHE A 44 -11.09 11.26 4.12
CA PHE A 44 -10.23 10.89 3.00
C PHE A 44 -8.92 10.22 3.45
N VAL A 45 -8.28 10.73 4.51
CA VAL A 45 -7.09 10.13 5.11
C VAL A 45 -7.36 8.70 5.59
N ILE A 46 -8.50 8.46 6.24
CA ILE A 46 -8.90 7.12 6.69
C ILE A 46 -9.03 6.16 5.49
N VAL A 47 -9.61 6.61 4.38
CA VAL A 47 -9.73 5.82 3.15
C VAL A 47 -8.35 5.47 2.58
N ILE A 48 -7.41 6.42 2.53
CA ILE A 48 -6.04 6.16 2.06
C ILE A 48 -5.36 5.11 2.93
N ILE A 49 -5.47 5.20 4.26
CA ILE A 49 -4.90 4.20 5.18
C ILE A 49 -5.47 2.82 4.88
N TRP A 50 -6.79 2.73 4.70
CA TRP A 50 -7.46 1.47 4.33
C TRP A 50 -6.91 0.87 3.03
N VAL A 51 -6.71 1.70 2.00
CA VAL A 51 -6.12 1.26 0.72
C VAL A 51 -4.69 0.76 0.91
N ILE A 52 -3.86 1.46 1.71
CA ILE A 52 -2.48 1.03 1.99
C ILE A 52 -2.48 -0.34 2.69
N ILE A 53 -3.34 -0.54 3.68
CA ILE A 53 -3.46 -1.82 4.38
C ILE A 53 -3.86 -2.93 3.39
N ALA A 54 -4.85 -2.70 2.54
CA ALA A 54 -5.27 -3.67 1.53
C ALA A 54 -4.14 -4.05 0.56
N LEU A 55 -3.33 -3.07 0.13
CA LEU A 55 -2.16 -3.31 -0.72
C LEU A 55 -1.09 -4.13 0.00
N ILE A 56 -0.81 -3.84 1.27
CA ILE A 56 0.15 -4.60 2.08
C ILE A 56 -0.31 -6.05 2.25
N VAL A 57 -1.60 -6.28 2.57
CA VAL A 57 -2.15 -7.64 2.68
C VAL A 57 -2.02 -8.40 1.37
N ASN A 58 -2.32 -7.76 0.25
CA ASN A 58 -2.15 -8.37 -1.07
C ASN A 58 -0.69 -8.72 -1.38
N LEU A 59 0.24 -7.82 -1.03
CA LEU A 59 1.67 -8.05 -1.17
C LEU A 59 2.14 -9.26 -0.35
N VAL A 60 1.71 -9.35 0.92
CA VAL A 60 2.05 -10.48 1.80
C VAL A 60 1.52 -11.80 1.24
N ARG A 61 0.26 -11.84 0.78
CA ARG A 61 -0.31 -13.05 0.16
C ARG A 61 0.52 -13.51 -1.04
N ARG A 62 0.90 -12.57 -1.89
CA ARG A 62 1.70 -12.86 -3.08
C ARG A 62 3.13 -13.32 -2.77
N LEU A 63 3.75 -12.74 -1.74
CA LEU A 63 5.05 -13.20 -1.27
C LEU A 63 4.98 -14.62 -0.69
N LYS A 64 3.88 -14.97 0.00
CA LYS A 64 3.62 -16.32 0.49
C LYS A 64 3.47 -17.32 -0.64
N GLU A 65 2.69 -16.99 -1.67
CA GLU A 65 2.51 -17.83 -2.88
C GLU A 65 3.85 -18.14 -3.55
N ILE A 66 4.71 -17.12 -3.73
CA ILE A 66 6.04 -17.30 -4.34
C ILE A 66 6.95 -18.15 -3.45
N LYS A 67 6.80 -18.07 -2.13
CA LYS A 67 7.58 -18.88 -1.19
C LYS A 67 7.15 -20.35 -1.25
N GLU A 68 5.86 -20.63 -1.25
CA GLU A 68 5.30 -21.99 -1.33
C GLU A 68 5.68 -22.67 -2.64
N GLU A 69 5.60 -21.97 -3.77
CA GLU A 69 5.99 -22.52 -5.08
C GLU A 69 7.49 -22.91 -5.13
N LYS A 70 8.35 -22.10 -4.50
CA LYS A 70 9.79 -22.43 -4.40
C LYS A 70 10.05 -23.62 -3.48
N GLU A 71 9.28 -23.78 -2.42
CA GLU A 71 9.44 -24.86 -1.44
C GLU A 71 8.98 -26.21 -2.02
N ASP A 72 7.88 -26.21 -2.78
CA ASP A 72 7.41 -27.40 -3.52
C ASP A 72 8.43 -27.85 -4.57
N ASP A 73 8.96 -26.90 -5.37
CA ASP A 73 10.02 -27.17 -6.35
C ASP A 73 11.29 -27.73 -5.70
N LEU A 74 11.70 -27.20 -4.53
CA LEU A 74 12.87 -27.68 -3.78
C LEU A 74 12.67 -29.05 -3.15
N SER A 75 11.44 -29.41 -2.75
CA SER A 75 11.15 -30.73 -2.16
C SER A 75 11.21 -31.88 -3.17
N LYS A 76 11.12 -31.55 -4.46
CA LYS A 76 10.97 -32.51 -5.56
C LYS A 76 12.32 -32.98 -6.14
N TYR A 77 13.42 -32.35 -5.75
CA TYR A 77 14.80 -32.65 -6.16
C TYR A 77 15.67 -32.93 -4.93
#